data_AF-A0A352LVR5-F1
#
_entry.id   AF-A0A352LVR5-F1
#
_cell.length_a   1.000
_cell.length_b   1.000
_cell.length_c   1.000
_cell.angle_alpha   90.00
_cell.angle_beta   90.00
_cell.angle_gamma   90.00
#
_symmetry.space_group_name_H-M   'P 1'
#
loop_
_entity.id
_entity.type
_entity.pdbx_description
1 polymer ?
#
loop_
_entity_poly.entity_id
_entity_poly.type
_entity_poly.pdbx_seq_one_letter_code
_entity_poly.pdbx_strand_id
1 'polypeptide(L)'
;MATLTISLPQSIASQVDEEVSKQGYATRSEFFRALLRKYFASGTKFEVFSPQPLDNIKAGLKKTGKYNRKFINSLIQGLSESSVYAE
;
A
#
# COMPACT_ATOMS: atom_id res chain seq x y z
N MET A 1 -5.68 18.12 -0.79
CA MET A 1 -7.03 17.59 -1.03
C MET A 1 -7.64 18.40 -2.17
N ALA A 2 -8.23 17.77 -3.18
CA ALA A 2 -8.85 18.46 -4.32
C ALA A 2 -10.34 18.13 -4.36
N THR A 3 -11.17 19.12 -4.72
CA THR A 3 -12.63 18.97 -4.80
C THR A 3 -13.04 18.82 -6.25
N LEU A 4 -13.85 17.79 -6.53
CA LEU A 4 -14.45 17.54 -7.83
C LEU A 4 -15.98 17.57 -7.66
N THR A 5 -16.65 18.29 -8.56
CA THR A 5 -18.12 18.29 -8.65
C THR A 5 -18.53 17.48 -9.88
N ILE A 6 -19.45 16.53 -9.71
CA ILE A 6 -19.96 15.69 -10.79
C ILE A 6 -21.48 15.82 -10.86
N SER A 7 -22.00 15.84 -12.09
CA SER A 7 -23.43 15.81 -12.37
C SER A 7 -23.77 14.49 -13.04
N LEU A 8 -24.82 13.83 -12.56
CA LEU A 8 -25.26 12.53 -13.06
C LEU A 8 -26.75 12.60 -13.41
N PRO A 9 -27.21 11.86 -14.43
CA PRO A 9 -28.64 11.64 -14.64
C PRO A 9 -29.29 11.06 -13.38
N GLN A 10 -30.55 11.42 -13.13
CA GLN A 10 -31.25 11.01 -11.92
C GLN A 10 -31.31 9.48 -11.74
N SER A 11 -31.49 8.74 -12.84
CA SER A 11 -31.48 7.27 -12.83
C SER A 11 -30.16 6.69 -12.31
N ILE A 12 -29.03 7.26 -12.71
CA ILE A 12 -27.71 6.83 -12.26
C ILE A 12 -27.47 7.24 -10.81
N ALA A 13 -27.92 8.44 -10.42
CA ALA A 13 -27.80 8.88 -9.03
C ALA A 13 -28.55 7.95 -8.06
N SER A 14 -29.76 7.50 -8.43
CA SER A 14 -30.52 6.51 -7.65
C SER A 14 -29.82 5.16 -7.55
N GLN A 15 -29.23 4.67 -8.65
CA GLN A 15 -28.44 3.44 -8.61
C GLN A 15 -27.20 3.55 -7.72
N VAL A 16 -26.55 4.71 -7.70
CA VAL A 16 -25.42 4.96 -6.79
C VAL A 16 -25.86 4.92 -5.34
N ASP A 17 -27.03 5.49 -5.01
CA ASP A 17 -27.58 5.43 -3.64
C ASP A 17 -27.84 4.00 -3.18
N GLU A 18 -28.41 3.16 -4.05
CA GLU A 18 -28.63 1.74 -3.77
C GLU A 18 -27.32 1.00 -3.51
N GLU A 19 -26.31 1.20 -4.36
CA GLU A 19 -25.01 0.54 -4.21
C GLU A 19 -24.21 1.04 -2.98
N VAL A 20 -24.32 2.34 -2.63
CA VAL A 20 -23.76 2.89 -1.39
C VAL A 20 -24.33 2.18 -0.18
N SER A 21 -25.65 2.00 -0.13
CA SER A 21 -26.33 1.31 0.97
C SER A 21 -25.95 -0.18 1.01
N LYS A 22 -26.02 -0.86 -0.13
CA LYS A 22 -25.76 -2.29 -0.27
C LYS A 22 -24.32 -2.68 0.10
N GLN A 23 -23.34 -1.84 -0.25
CA GLN A 23 -21.93 -2.09 0.04
C GLN A 23 -21.47 -1.48 1.38
N GLY A 24 -22.37 -0.79 2.11
CA GLY A 24 -22.09 -0.25 3.44
C GLY A 24 -21.15 0.97 3.45
N TYR A 25 -21.12 1.76 2.38
CA TYR A 25 -20.33 2.98 2.35
C TYR A 25 -20.96 4.10 3.18
N ALA A 26 -20.14 4.83 3.94
CA ALA A 26 -20.60 5.92 4.79
C ALA A 26 -21.18 7.11 3.99
N THR A 27 -20.73 7.34 2.75
CA THR A 27 -21.21 8.42 1.88
C THR A 27 -21.06 8.05 0.41
N ARG A 28 -21.81 8.71 -0.48
CA ARG A 28 -21.61 8.64 -1.95
C ARG A 28 -20.17 8.98 -2.33
N SER A 29 -19.60 9.99 -1.69
CA SER A 29 -18.21 10.40 -1.93
C SER A 29 -17.23 9.28 -1.63
N GLU A 30 -17.49 8.46 -0.61
CA GLU A 30 -16.61 7.34 -0.28
C GLU A 30 -16.75 6.18 -1.27
N PHE A 31 -17.95 5.92 -1.75
CA PHE A 31 -18.17 4.98 -2.86
C PHE A 31 -17.37 5.39 -4.11
N PHE A 32 -17.46 6.66 -4.54
CA PHE A 32 -16.67 7.13 -5.67
C PHE A 32 -15.16 7.09 -5.41
N ARG A 33 -14.70 7.43 -4.19
CA ARG A 33 -13.27 7.30 -3.83
C ARG A 33 -12.81 5.85 -3.91
N ALA A 34 -13.62 4.89 -3.46
CA ALA A 34 -13.30 3.47 -3.56
C ALA A 34 -13.22 3.00 -5.02
N LEU A 35 -14.16 3.44 -5.86
CA LEU A 35 -14.12 3.17 -7.30
C LEU A 35 -12.88 3.76 -7.97
N LEU A 36 -12.55 5.02 -7.69
CA LEU A 36 -11.35 5.67 -8.25
C LEU A 36 -10.08 4.97 -7.76
N ARG A 37 -10.02 4.57 -6.48
CA ARG A 37 -8.92 3.74 -5.96
C ARG A 37 -8.83 2.43 -6.74
N LYS A 38 -9.92 1.73 -6.98
CA LYS A 38 -9.91 0.47 -7.75
C LYS A 38 -9.53 0.67 -9.21
N TYR A 39 -10.03 1.73 -9.84
CA TYR A 39 -9.81 2.04 -11.25
C TYR A 39 -8.37 2.50 -11.53
N PHE A 40 -7.82 3.36 -10.66
CA PHE A 40 -6.43 3.82 -10.73
C PHE A 40 -5.45 2.92 -9.98
N ALA A 41 -5.92 1.91 -9.24
CA ALA A 41 -5.08 0.81 -8.74
C ALA A 41 -4.71 -0.13 -9.89
N SER A 42 -4.13 0.41 -10.96
CA SER A 42 -3.20 -0.33 -11.79
C SER A 42 -1.93 -0.57 -10.98
N GLY A 43 -1.91 -1.59 -10.12
CA GLY A 43 -0.64 -2.25 -9.80
C GLY A 43 -0.17 -2.35 -8.35
N THR A 44 -0.98 -2.11 -7.30
CA THR A 44 -0.59 -2.66 -5.98
C THR A 44 -0.93 -4.14 -5.92
N LYS A 45 -0.12 -4.94 -6.62
CA LYS A 45 -0.01 -6.36 -6.34
C LYS A 45 0.66 -6.49 -4.98
N PHE A 46 0.02 -7.18 -4.05
CA PHE A 46 0.72 -7.64 -2.88
C PHE A 46 1.75 -8.66 -3.35
N GLU A 47 3.02 -8.31 -3.28
CA GLU A 47 4.09 -9.29 -3.44
C GLU A 47 4.19 -10.07 -2.14
N VAL A 48 4.20 -11.40 -2.24
CA VAL A 48 4.50 -12.25 -1.11
C VAL A 48 5.91 -11.88 -0.66
N PHE A 49 6.05 -11.47 0.60
CA PHE A 49 7.35 -11.17 1.16
C PHE A 49 8.23 -12.43 1.07
N SER A 50 9.31 -12.34 0.31
CA SER A 50 10.33 -13.39 0.21
C SER A 50 11.58 -12.91 0.96
N PRO A 51 11.98 -13.56 2.07
CA PRO A 51 13.17 -13.16 2.79
C PRO A 51 14.40 -13.26 1.87
N GLN A 52 15.25 -12.23 1.89
CA GLN A 52 16.53 -12.24 1.18
C GLN A 52 17.67 -12.53 2.15
N PRO A 53 18.72 -13.25 1.75
CA PRO A 53 19.87 -13.51 2.62
C PRO A 53 20.43 -12.21 3.22
N LEU A 54 20.72 -12.23 4.52
CA LEU A 54 21.20 -11.05 5.26
C LEU A 54 22.47 -10.44 4.64
N ASP A 55 23.33 -11.28 4.04
CA ASP A 55 24.53 -10.83 3.33
C ASP A 55 24.21 -9.97 2.10
N ASN A 56 23.15 -10.31 1.36
CA ASN A 56 22.70 -9.54 0.20
C ASN A 56 22.13 -8.18 0.63
N ILE A 57 21.38 -8.16 1.74
CA ILE A 57 20.86 -6.92 2.33
C ILE A 57 22.02 -6.02 2.77
N LYS A 58 23.03 -6.60 3.44
CA LYS A 58 24.23 -5.89 3.88
C LYS A 58 25.03 -5.31 2.72
N ALA A 59 25.20 -6.08 1.64
CA ALA A 59 25.88 -5.64 0.43
C ALA A 59 25.11 -4.52 -0.28
N GLY A 60 23.78 -4.64 -0.37
CA GLY A 60 22.90 -3.62 -0.93
C GLY A 60 23.00 -2.30 -0.17
N LEU A 61 22.90 -2.35 1.16
CA LEU A 61 23.02 -1.15 2.01
C LEU A 61 24.39 -0.49 1.89
N LYS A 62 25.48 -1.28 1.83
CA LYS A 62 26.83 -0.74 1.57
C LYS A 62 26.91 -0.05 0.21
N LYS A 63 26.33 -0.65 -0.84
CA LYS A 63 26.34 -0.11 -2.21
C LYS A 63 25.64 1.24 -2.33
N THR A 64 24.64 1.50 -1.49
CA THR A 64 23.95 2.81 -1.49
C THR A 64 24.84 3.97 -1.03
N GLY A 65 25.88 3.71 -0.23
CA GLY A 65 26.75 4.75 0.35
C GLY A 65 26.06 5.70 1.34
N LYS A 66 24.76 5.54 1.60
CA LYS A 66 23.96 6.45 2.44
C LYS A 66 24.10 6.15 3.94
N TYR A 67 24.52 4.94 4.30
CA TYR A 67 24.48 4.45 5.67
C TYR A 67 25.89 4.16 6.20
N ASN A 68 26.14 4.53 7.46
CA ASN A 68 27.41 4.24 8.12
C ASN A 68 27.50 2.75 8.50
N ARG A 69 28.73 2.25 8.70
CA ARG A 69 28.98 0.82 9.00
C ARG A 69 28.30 0.35 10.29
N LYS A 70 28.24 1.21 11.31
CA LYS A 70 27.64 0.89 12.61
C LYS A 70 26.14 0.63 12.47
N PHE A 71 25.44 1.48 11.71
CA PHE A 71 24.03 1.33 11.39
C PHE A 71 23.76 0.03 10.63
N ILE A 72 24.55 -0.23 9.56
CA ILE A 72 24.37 -1.44 8.76
C ILE A 72 24.54 -2.70 9.63
N ASN A 73 25.56 -2.76 10.48
CA ASN A 73 25.77 -3.90 11.37
C ASN A 73 24.66 -4.05 12.42
N SER A 74 24.20 -2.95 13.02
CA SER A 74 23.09 -2.96 13.98
C SER A 74 21.78 -3.45 13.33
N LEU A 75 21.53 -3.05 12.08
CA LEU A 75 20.32 -3.43 11.36
C LEU A 75 20.34 -4.91 10.99
N ILE A 76 21.48 -5.44 10.54
CA ILE A 76 21.63 -6.88 10.25
C ILE A 76 21.46 -7.71 11.54
N GLN A 77 22.01 -7.26 12.66
CA GLN A 77 21.84 -7.92 13.96
C GLN A 77 20.36 -7.97 14.38
N GLY A 78 19.65 -6.85 14.28
CA GLY A 78 18.22 -6.82 14.60
C GLY A 78 17.37 -7.67 13.64
N LEU A 79 17.76 -7.73 12.35
CA LEU A 79 17.09 -8.62 11.40
C LEU A 79 17.32 -10.09 11.73
N SER A 80 18.53 -10.51 12.12
CA SER A 80 18.79 -11.91 12.49
C SER A 80 17.98 -12.38 13.71
N GLU A 81 17.56 -11.47 14.58
CA GLU A 81 16.74 -11.77 15.76
C GLU A 81 15.23 -11.73 15.45
N SER A 82 14.84 -11.28 14.26
CA SER A 82 13.42 -11.15 13.88
C SER A 82 12.83 -12.51 13.52
N SER A 83 11.56 -12.75 13.86
CA SER A 83 10.84 -14.01 13.59
C SER A 83 10.79 -14.46 12.12
N VAL A 84 11.12 -13.56 11.20
CA VAL A 84 11.13 -13.78 9.75
C VAL A 84 12.48 -14.32 9.24
N TYR A 85 13.55 -14.04 9.99
CA TYR A 85 14.93 -14.40 9.64
C TYR A 85 15.65 -15.20 10.73
N ALA A 86 15.03 -15.33 11.90
CA ALA A 86 15.46 -16.20 12.98
C ALA A 86 15.17 -17.64 12.57
N GLU A 87 16.22 -18.34 12.15
CA GLU A 87 16.27 -19.81 12.11
C GLU A 87 16.57 -20.37 13.51
#